data_AF-A0A382QHM8-F1
#
_entry.id   AF-A0A382QHM8-F1
#
_cell.length_a   1.000
_cell.length_b   1.000
_cell.length_c   1.000
_cell.angle_alpha   90.00
_cell.angle_beta   90.00
_cell.angle_gamma   90.00
#
_symmetry.space_group_name_H-M   'P 1'
#
loop_
_entity.id
_entity.type
_entity.pdbx_description
1 polymer ?
#
loop_
_entity_poly.entity_id
_entity_poly.type
_entity_poly.pdbx_seq_one_letter_code
_entity_poly.pdbx_strand_id
1 'polypeptide(L)'
;VTQKDATARKPIIADIAQIHNLISDDMVSVNKLIEESLSSEVPLINQLGQYIINTGGKRLRPALVLLSSKIFKYQGNQDINLAAIIELIHTATLLHDDVVDASLLRRGHKTANQRW
;
A
#
# COMPACT_ATOMS: atom_id res chain seq x y z
N VAL A 1 -44.34 9.05 -28.48
CA VAL A 1 -43.03 9.71 -28.26
C VAL A 1 -42.78 9.72 -26.76
N THR A 2 -42.14 8.68 -26.25
CA THR A 2 -41.77 8.55 -24.84
C THR A 2 -40.27 8.78 -24.74
N GLN A 3 -39.86 9.96 -24.25
CA GLN A 3 -38.47 10.24 -23.93
C GLN A 3 -38.07 9.35 -22.75
N LYS A 4 -37.06 8.50 -22.98
CA LYS A 4 -36.32 7.80 -21.93
C LYS A 4 -35.40 8.81 -21.26
N ASP A 5 -35.72 9.20 -20.04
CA ASP A 5 -34.80 9.90 -19.13
C ASP A 5 -33.66 8.94 -18.75
N ALA A 6 -32.62 8.91 -19.57
CA ALA A 6 -31.33 8.32 -19.22
C ALA A 6 -30.59 9.28 -18.29
N THR A 7 -30.93 9.25 -17.00
CA THR A 7 -30.10 9.87 -15.96
C THR A 7 -28.80 9.08 -15.82
N ALA A 8 -27.78 9.50 -16.57
CA ALA A 8 -26.43 8.99 -16.42
C ALA A 8 -25.96 9.26 -14.97
N ARG A 9 -25.94 8.21 -14.14
CA ARG A 9 -25.36 8.28 -12.80
C ARG A 9 -23.89 8.66 -12.96
N LYS A 10 -23.54 9.89 -12.59
CA LYS A 10 -22.14 10.30 -12.42
C LYS A 10 -21.49 9.30 -11.45
N PRO A 11 -20.30 8.74 -11.76
CA PRO A 11 -19.64 7.84 -10.82
C PRO A 11 -19.44 8.59 -9.50
N ILE A 12 -19.92 8.00 -8.40
CA ILE A 12 -19.89 8.59 -7.06
C ILE A 12 -18.42 8.74 -6.59
N ILE A 13 -17.52 7.91 -7.12
CA ILE A 13 -16.07 7.99 -6.95
C ILE A 13 -15.44 7.99 -8.35
N ALA A 14 -14.79 9.08 -8.73
CA ALA A 14 -14.17 9.28 -10.03
C ALA A 14 -12.65 9.01 -10.03
N ASP A 15 -12.01 8.97 -8.85
CA ASP A 15 -10.55 8.83 -8.73
C ASP A 15 -10.12 8.14 -7.41
N ILE A 16 -8.96 7.49 -7.43
CA ILE A 16 -8.32 6.82 -6.29
C ILE A 16 -8.03 7.78 -5.13
N ALA A 17 -7.76 9.06 -5.42
CA ALA A 17 -7.57 10.07 -4.38
C ALA A 17 -8.82 10.22 -3.49
N GLN A 18 -10.02 10.12 -4.08
CA GLN A 18 -11.26 10.18 -3.33
C GLN A 18 -11.45 8.95 -2.43
N ILE A 19 -10.97 7.79 -2.85
CA ILE A 19 -10.94 6.57 -2.03
C ILE A 19 -10.02 6.78 -0.82
N HIS A 20 -8.82 7.30 -1.04
CA HIS A 20 -7.86 7.54 0.04
C HIS A 20 -8.35 8.59 1.05
N ASN A 21 -9.10 9.60 0.60
CA ASN A 21 -9.68 10.59 1.52
C ASN A 21 -10.61 9.95 2.57
N LEU A 22 -11.35 8.90 2.21
CA LEU A 22 -12.27 8.19 3.12
C LEU A 22 -11.56 7.43 4.25
N ILE A 23 -10.26 7.17 4.10
CA ILE A 23 -9.44 6.35 5.00
C ILE A 23 -8.14 7.07 5.39
N SER A 24 -8.08 8.38 5.23
CA SER A 24 -6.84 9.15 5.37
C SER A 24 -6.25 9.04 6.78
N ASP A 25 -7.06 9.25 7.81
CA ASP A 25 -6.65 9.11 9.22
C ASP A 25 -6.23 7.67 9.58
N ASP A 26 -6.95 6.69 9.05
CA ASP A 26 -6.62 5.27 9.25
C ASP A 26 -5.28 4.93 8.58
N MET A 27 -5.02 5.45 7.37
CA MET A 27 -3.76 5.28 6.66
C MET A 27 -2.58 5.93 7.38
N VAL A 28 -2.77 7.06 8.07
CA VAL A 28 -1.74 7.64 8.94
C VAL A 28 -1.39 6.65 10.07
N SER A 29 -2.41 6.04 10.67
CA SER A 29 -2.22 5.04 11.73
C SER A 29 -1.53 3.78 11.23
N VAL A 30 -1.87 3.31 10.02
CA VAL A 30 -1.20 2.17 9.36
C VAL A 30 0.27 2.49 9.09
N ASN A 31 0.59 3.67 8.53
CA ASN A 31 1.97 4.05 8.25
C ASN A 31 2.81 4.12 9.53
N LYS A 32 2.25 4.71 10.59
CA LYS A 32 2.90 4.77 11.90
C LYS A 32 3.17 3.37 12.46
N LEU A 33 2.19 2.47 12.38
CA LEU A 33 2.36 1.10 12.85
C LEU A 33 3.43 0.33 12.06
N ILE A 34 3.51 0.54 10.74
CA ILE A 34 4.57 -0.03 9.91
C ILE A 34 5.94 0.50 10.35
N GLU A 35 6.07 1.81 10.59
CA GLU A 35 7.32 2.42 11.06
C GLU A 35 7.77 1.82 12.40
N GLU A 36 6.87 1.77 13.37
CA GLU A 36 7.12 1.20 14.69
C GLU A 36 7.49 -0.29 14.61
N SER A 37 6.83 -1.04 13.74
CA SER A 37 7.09 -2.48 13.55
C SER A 37 8.46 -2.78 12.94
N LEU A 38 9.07 -1.81 12.25
CA LEU A 38 10.37 -1.94 11.59
C LEU A 38 11.48 -1.20 12.34
N SER A 39 11.19 -0.60 13.49
CA SER A 39 12.20 0.00 14.36
C SER A 39 13.17 -1.07 14.85
N SER A 40 14.46 -0.92 14.52
CA SER A 40 15.49 -1.90 14.85
C SER A 40 16.83 -1.22 15.18
N GLU A 41 17.66 -1.90 15.98
CA GLU A 41 19.07 -1.50 16.14
C GLU A 41 19.88 -1.68 14.85
N VAL A 42 19.38 -2.51 13.91
CA VAL A 42 20.00 -2.72 12.61
C VAL A 42 19.61 -1.57 11.67
N PRO A 43 20.55 -0.69 11.26
CA PRO A 43 20.22 0.51 10.49
C PRO A 43 19.53 0.22 9.16
N LEU A 44 19.85 -0.91 8.53
CA LEU A 44 19.25 -1.32 7.26
C LEU A 44 17.73 -1.57 7.37
N ILE A 45 17.26 -2.08 8.52
CA ILE A 45 15.83 -2.34 8.72
C ILE A 45 15.07 -1.01 8.85
N ASN A 46 15.65 -0.01 9.55
CA ASN A 46 15.05 1.33 9.62
C ASN A 46 14.98 2.01 8.25
N GLN A 47 16.03 1.87 7.44
CA GLN A 47 16.03 2.38 6.06
C GLN A 47 14.93 1.73 5.23
N LEU A 48 14.69 0.43 5.42
CA LEU A 48 13.59 -0.26 4.77
C LEU A 48 12.22 0.27 5.21
N GLY A 49 12.01 0.52 6.50
CA GLY A 49 10.78 1.13 7.00
C GLY A 49 10.49 2.48 6.37
N GLN A 50 11.52 3.34 6.30
CA GLN A 50 11.43 4.63 5.60
C GLN A 50 11.17 4.46 4.11
N TYR A 51 11.82 3.50 3.46
CA TYR A 51 11.54 3.19 2.05
C TYR A 51 10.08 2.78 1.86
N ILE A 52 9.52 1.91 2.70
CA ILE A 52 8.12 1.50 2.57
C ILE A 52 7.18 2.70 2.70
N ILE A 53 7.41 3.60 3.66
CA ILE A 53 6.56 4.77 3.90
C ILE A 53 6.64 5.76 2.73
N ASN A 54 7.86 6.03 2.26
CA ASN A 54 8.16 7.09 1.30
C ASN A 54 8.06 6.66 -0.17
N THR A 55 8.13 5.36 -0.46
CA THR A 55 7.95 4.85 -1.83
C THR A 55 6.47 4.88 -2.13
N GLY A 56 6.03 6.01 -2.68
CA GLY A 56 4.65 6.37 -3.01
C GLY A 56 3.96 5.40 -3.95
N GLY A 57 3.56 4.24 -3.42
CA GLY A 57 2.65 3.30 -4.06
C GLY A 57 1.20 3.73 -3.88
N LYS A 58 0.31 3.12 -4.65
CA LYS A 58 -1.14 3.38 -4.55
C LYS A 58 -1.77 2.88 -3.25
N ARG A 59 -1.03 2.20 -2.36
CA ARG A 59 -1.52 1.64 -1.08
C ARG A 59 -2.85 0.89 -1.17
N LEU A 60 -3.09 0.23 -2.31
CA LEU A 60 -4.39 -0.40 -2.60
C LEU A 60 -4.73 -1.53 -1.65
N ARG A 61 -3.72 -2.27 -1.17
CA ARG A 61 -3.93 -3.42 -0.28
C ARG A 61 -4.38 -3.01 1.12
N PRO A 62 -3.68 -2.11 1.85
CA PRO A 62 -4.19 -1.62 3.13
C PRO A 62 -5.51 -0.85 2.95
N ALA A 63 -5.67 -0.08 1.87
CA ALA A 63 -6.92 0.60 1.58
C ALA A 63 -8.12 -0.36 1.46
N LEU A 64 -7.94 -1.49 0.78
CA LEU A 64 -9.00 -2.51 0.64
C LEU A 64 -9.41 -3.10 2.00
N VAL A 65 -8.44 -3.35 2.90
CA VAL A 65 -8.72 -3.84 4.26
C VAL A 65 -9.53 -2.81 5.04
N LEU A 66 -9.08 -1.55 5.07
CA LEU A 66 -9.74 -0.48 5.82
C LEU A 66 -11.15 -0.19 5.30
N LEU A 67 -11.34 -0.12 3.99
CA LEU A 67 -12.65 0.07 3.39
C LEU A 67 -13.59 -1.12 3.68
N SER A 68 -13.06 -2.34 3.65
CA SER A 68 -13.85 -3.53 4.01
C SER A 68 -14.30 -3.47 5.47
N SER A 69 -13.40 -3.10 6.39
CA SER A 69 -13.73 -2.86 7.81
C SER A 69 -14.91 -1.89 7.96
N LYS A 70 -14.86 -0.74 7.26
CA LYS A 70 -15.92 0.28 7.28
C LYS A 70 -17.23 -0.22 6.66
N ILE A 71 -17.19 -0.90 5.50
CA ILE A 71 -18.39 -1.42 4.81
C ILE A 71 -19.14 -2.43 5.68
N PHE A 72 -18.40 -3.32 6.36
CA PHE A 72 -18.98 -4.33 7.24
C PHE A 72 -19.22 -3.83 8.67
N LYS A 73 -19.00 -2.54 8.93
CA LYS A 73 -19.20 -1.89 10.25
C LYS A 73 -18.47 -2.62 11.38
N TYR A 74 -17.24 -3.05 11.12
CA TYR A 74 -16.41 -3.68 12.12
C TYR A 74 -16.20 -2.73 13.32
N GLN A 75 -16.33 -3.26 14.54
CA GLN A 75 -16.24 -2.48 15.79
C GLN A 75 -15.01 -2.84 16.64
N GLY A 76 -14.14 -3.72 16.13
CA GLY A 76 -12.90 -4.07 16.83
C GLY A 76 -11.78 -3.07 16.53
N ASN A 77 -10.56 -3.45 16.89
CA ASN A 77 -9.37 -2.60 16.83
C ASN A 77 -8.22 -3.24 16.03
N GLN A 78 -8.53 -4.22 15.19
CA GLN A 78 -7.52 -5.01 14.46
C GLN A 78 -7.41 -4.65 12.98
N ASP A 79 -8.23 -3.75 12.46
CA ASP A 79 -8.23 -3.36 11.05
C ASP A 79 -6.95 -2.60 10.66
N ILE A 80 -6.44 -1.73 11.54
CA ILE A 80 -5.12 -1.10 11.37
C ILE A 80 -4.00 -2.15 11.37
N ASN A 81 -4.03 -3.08 12.33
CA ASN A 81 -3.04 -4.17 12.43
C ASN A 81 -3.05 -5.03 11.16
N LEU A 82 -4.23 -5.43 10.70
CA LEU A 82 -4.38 -6.27 9.51
C LEU A 82 -3.94 -5.53 8.25
N ALA A 83 -4.30 -4.25 8.10
CA ALA A 83 -3.85 -3.43 6.99
C ALA A 83 -2.31 -3.30 6.94
N ALA A 84 -1.67 -3.08 8.10
CA ALA A 84 -0.22 -3.03 8.21
C ALA A 84 0.44 -4.39 7.88
N ILE A 85 -0.07 -5.50 8.42
CA ILE A 85 0.42 -6.85 8.13
C ILE A 85 0.38 -7.14 6.63
N ILE A 86 -0.73 -6.82 5.97
CA ILE A 86 -0.90 -7.06 4.53
C ILE A 86 0.11 -6.25 3.71
N GLU A 87 0.38 -5.01 4.09
CA GLU A 87 1.36 -4.16 3.39
C GLU A 87 2.81 -4.62 3.65
N LEU A 88 3.11 -5.10 4.86
CA LEU A 88 4.41 -5.70 5.18
C LEU A 88 4.65 -6.98 4.36
N ILE A 89 3.66 -7.87 4.26
CA ILE A 89 3.75 -9.08 3.43
C ILE A 89 3.95 -8.70 1.96
N HIS A 90 3.17 -7.74 1.45
CA HIS A 90 3.35 -7.24 0.08
C HIS A 90 4.77 -6.71 -0.16
N THR A 91 5.29 -5.92 0.77
CA THR A 91 6.64 -5.39 0.65
C THR A 91 7.68 -6.51 0.68
N ALA A 92 7.55 -7.46 1.61
CA ALA A 92 8.45 -8.61 1.68
C ALA A 92 8.49 -9.40 0.37
N THR A 93 7.33 -9.59 -0.28
CA THR A 93 7.30 -10.23 -1.61
C THR A 93 8.02 -9.41 -2.66
N LEU A 94 7.87 -8.07 -2.69
CA LEU A 94 8.59 -7.22 -3.65
C LEU A 94 10.11 -7.26 -3.44
N LEU A 95 10.58 -7.21 -2.19
CA LEU A 95 12.01 -7.28 -1.88
C LEU A 95 12.60 -8.64 -2.24
N HIS A 96 11.86 -9.71 -1.97
CA HIS A 96 12.29 -11.05 -2.32
C HIS A 96 12.30 -11.23 -3.84
N ASP A 97 11.30 -10.70 -4.54
CA ASP A 97 11.26 -10.65 -6.00
C ASP A 97 12.47 -9.86 -6.54
N ASP A 98 12.82 -8.69 -5.99
CA ASP A 98 13.99 -7.92 -6.42
C ASP A 98 15.32 -8.68 -6.30
N VAL A 99 15.44 -9.57 -5.29
CA VAL A 99 16.62 -10.44 -5.09
C VAL A 99 16.60 -11.64 -6.04
N VAL A 100 15.44 -12.30 -6.19
CA VAL A 100 15.26 -13.43 -7.12
C VAL A 100 15.43 -12.97 -8.57
N ASP A 101 14.90 -11.79 -8.89
CA ASP A 101 14.94 -11.11 -10.18
C ASP A 101 16.30 -10.43 -10.41
N ALA A 102 17.39 -10.93 -9.82
CA ALA A 102 18.79 -10.53 -10.07
C ALA A 102 19.14 -10.60 -11.57
N SER A 103 18.60 -9.67 -12.34
CA SER A 103 18.77 -9.54 -13.77
C SER A 103 20.18 -9.04 -13.95
N LEU A 104 21.11 -9.96 -14.16
CA LEU A 104 22.52 -9.65 -14.40
C LEU A 104 22.72 -8.71 -15.61
N LEU A 105 21.69 -8.53 -16.47
CA LEU A 105 21.61 -7.54 -17.54
C LEU A 105 20.17 -7.00 -17.68
N ARG A 106 20.01 -5.67 -17.71
CA ARG A 106 18.78 -5.00 -18.20
C ARG A 106 19.16 -4.17 -19.42
N ARG A 107 18.69 -4.57 -20.61
CA ARG A 107 18.98 -3.91 -21.91
C ARG A 107 20.47 -3.76 -22.25
N GLY A 108 21.28 -4.77 -21.97
CA GLY A 108 22.70 -4.77 -22.33
C GLY A 108 23.63 -4.00 -21.39
N HIS A 109 23.15 -3.51 -20.24
CA HIS A 109 23.98 -2.87 -19.22
C HIS A 109 23.88 -3.58 -17.86
N LYS A 110 25.00 -3.60 -17.12
CA LYS A 110 25.13 -4.26 -15.82
C LYS A 110 24.21 -3.61 -14.78
N THR A 111 23.60 -4.42 -13.94
CA THR A 111 22.72 -3.98 -12.85
C THR A 111 23.45 -3.84 -11.52
N ALA A 112 22.78 -3.19 -10.56
CA ALA A 112 23.31 -2.67 -9.30
C ALA A 112 23.74 -3.72 -8.25
N ASN A 113 23.90 -4.99 -8.62
CA ASN A 113 24.47 -6.04 -7.75
C ASN A 113 25.99 -5.89 -7.53
N GLN A 114 26.57 -4.74 -7.91
CA GLN A 114 27.99 -4.43 -7.79
C GLN A 114 28.32 -3.40 -6.71
N ARG A 115 27.30 -2.89 -5.99
CA ARG A 115 27.52 -1.92 -4.93
C ARG A 115 27.42 -2.51 -3.53
N TRP A 116 26.83 -3.70 -3.38
CA TRP A 116 26.71 -4.49 -2.16
C TRP A 116 26.84 -5.96 -2.53
#